data_AF-A0A811NXN8-F1
#
_entry.id   AF-A0A811NXN8-F1
#
_cell.length_a   1.000
_cell.length_b   1.000
_cell.length_c   1.000
_cell.angle_alpha   90.00
_cell.angle_beta   90.00
_cell.angle_gamma   90.00
#
_symmetry.space_group_name_H-M   'P 1'
#
loop_
_entity.id
_entity.type
_entity.pdbx_description
1 polymer ?
#
loop_
_entity_poly.entity_id
_entity_poly.type
_entity_poly.pdbx_seq_one_letter_code
_entity_poly.pdbx_strand_id
1 'polypeptide(L)'
;MRYFETSAPAAFAELLGRQAEVGRPVTYVVGNPFLPWVVDVAAEAGVPAAVLWVQSCAVLSLYYHYARGLVEFPPEDDTDARVVLPGLPPLSVADVPSFLPPSNPYKMIADAILGQFRNVDKAAWLFVNSFTELERDVLAALPGVTPRRRS
;
A
#
# COMPACT_ATOMS: atom_id res chain seq x y z
N MET A 1 6.25 14.11 -8.19
CA MET A 1 5.92 12.73 -8.60
C MET A 1 5.54 12.57 -10.07
N ARG A 2 4.84 13.50 -10.75
CA ARG A 2 4.49 13.31 -12.18
C ARG A 2 5.64 12.85 -13.09
N TYR A 3 6.83 13.45 -12.97
CA TYR A 3 8.01 13.02 -13.75
C TYR A 3 8.45 11.59 -13.43
N PHE A 4 8.39 11.21 -12.15
CA PHE A 4 8.68 9.84 -11.71
C PHE A 4 7.65 8.86 -12.27
N GLU A 5 6.37 9.21 -12.27
CA GLU A 5 5.30 8.34 -12.79
C GLU A 5 5.36 8.17 -14.32
N THR A 6 5.87 9.15 -15.07
CA THR A 6 5.92 9.07 -16.54
C THR A 6 7.18 8.40 -17.07
N SER A 7 8.32 8.57 -16.41
CA SER A 7 9.61 8.13 -16.95
C SER A 7 10.24 6.99 -16.16
N ALA A 8 9.95 6.86 -14.86
CA ALA A 8 10.53 5.79 -14.04
C ALA A 8 10.02 4.39 -14.40
N PRO A 9 8.74 4.16 -14.78
CA PRO A 9 8.29 2.82 -15.18
C PRO A 9 9.07 2.27 -16.38
N ALA A 10 9.26 3.09 -17.43
CA ALA A 10 10.00 2.69 -18.63
C ALA A 10 11.48 2.44 -18.31
N ALA A 11 12.12 3.33 -17.54
CA ALA A 11 13.51 3.14 -17.12
C ALA A 11 13.68 1.90 -16.23
N PHE A 12 12.69 1.57 -15.39
CA PHE A 12 12.71 0.38 -14.56
C PHE A 12 12.53 -0.89 -15.40
N ALA A 13 11.61 -0.91 -16.37
CA ALA A 13 11.47 -2.01 -17.31
C ALA A 13 12.77 -2.25 -18.11
N GLU A 14 13.41 -1.18 -18.59
CA GLU A 14 14.72 -1.25 -19.27
C GLU A 14 15.80 -1.82 -18.34
N LEU A 15 15.79 -1.44 -17.06
CA LEU A 15 16.71 -2.01 -16.08
C LEU A 15 16.51 -3.52 -15.91
N LEU A 16 15.26 -3.99 -15.79
CA LEU A 16 14.96 -5.42 -15.70
C LEU A 16 15.46 -6.19 -16.94
N GLY A 17 15.22 -5.64 -18.14
CA GLY A 17 15.69 -6.21 -19.41
C GLY A 17 17.22 -6.28 -19.48
N ARG A 18 17.91 -5.16 -19.21
CA ARG A 18 19.39 -5.11 -19.23
C ARG A 18 20.04 -6.08 -18.26
N GLN A 19 19.45 -6.27 -17.07
CA GLN A 19 19.98 -7.24 -16.11
C GLN A 19 19.87 -8.68 -16.64
N ALA A 20 18.77 -9.02 -17.33
CA ALA A 20 18.62 -10.31 -17.99
C ALA A 20 19.64 -10.49 -19.14
N GLU A 21 19.86 -9.47 -19.97
CA GLU A 21 20.81 -9.50 -21.08
C GLU A 21 22.26 -9.76 -20.64
N VAL A 22 22.68 -9.21 -19.49
CA VAL A 22 24.01 -9.44 -18.93
C VAL A 22 24.10 -10.71 -18.08
N GLY A 23 23.12 -11.62 -18.19
CA GLY A 23 23.11 -12.92 -17.50
C GLY A 23 22.79 -12.86 -16.01
N ARG A 24 22.18 -11.77 -15.52
CA ARG A 24 21.78 -11.57 -14.12
C ARG A 24 20.29 -11.26 -14.00
N PRO A 25 19.39 -12.13 -14.52
CA PRO A 25 17.96 -11.84 -14.52
C PRO A 25 17.45 -11.56 -13.10
N VAL A 26 16.72 -10.46 -12.95
CA VAL A 26 16.04 -10.14 -11.69
C VAL A 26 14.95 -11.18 -11.45
N THR A 27 15.08 -11.93 -10.37
CA THR A 27 14.11 -12.98 -10.01
C THR A 27 13.00 -12.48 -9.09
N TYR A 28 13.19 -11.29 -8.51
CA TYR A 28 12.26 -10.72 -7.54
C TYR A 28 12.39 -9.20 -7.41
N VAL A 29 11.28 -8.51 -7.22
CA VAL A 29 11.23 -7.05 -6.98
C VAL A 29 10.60 -6.76 -5.62
N VAL A 30 11.21 -5.89 -4.82
CA VAL A 30 10.57 -5.35 -3.60
C VAL A 30 10.32 -3.86 -3.82
N GLY A 31 9.05 -3.49 -3.96
CA GLY A 31 8.61 -2.12 -4.18
C GLY A 31 8.28 -1.39 -2.90
N ASN A 32 8.46 -0.07 -2.91
CA ASN A 32 7.90 0.82 -1.90
C ASN A 32 6.42 1.10 -2.25
N PRO A 33 5.48 1.10 -1.27
CA PRO A 33 4.06 1.30 -1.52
C PRO A 33 3.72 2.64 -2.19
N PHE A 34 4.58 3.65 -2.10
CA PHE A 34 4.35 4.95 -2.74
C PHE A 34 4.70 4.96 -4.23
N LEU A 35 5.15 3.82 -4.79
CA LEU A 35 5.45 3.63 -6.20
C LEU A 35 4.62 2.45 -6.73
N PRO A 36 3.28 2.57 -6.79
CA PRO A 36 2.40 1.45 -7.13
C PRO A 36 2.70 0.82 -8.49
N TRP A 37 3.22 1.60 -9.44
CA TRP A 37 3.62 1.15 -10.78
C TRP A 37 4.76 0.12 -10.76
N VAL A 38 5.56 0.03 -9.69
CA VAL A 38 6.67 -0.95 -9.59
C VAL A 38 6.15 -2.38 -9.66
N VAL A 39 5.02 -2.65 -9.00
CA VAL A 39 4.39 -3.97 -9.01
C VAL A 39 3.84 -4.29 -10.40
N ASP A 40 3.28 -3.30 -11.10
CA ASP A 40 2.77 -3.47 -12.46
C ASP A 40 3.90 -3.79 -13.45
N VAL A 41 4.99 -3.01 -13.44
CA VAL A 41 6.14 -3.23 -14.33
C VAL A 41 6.80 -4.59 -14.07
N ALA A 42 6.93 -4.99 -12.80
CA ALA A 42 7.46 -6.31 -12.46
C ALA A 42 6.57 -7.43 -12.99
N ALA A 43 5.23 -7.31 -12.81
CA ALA A 43 4.27 -8.27 -13.32
C ALA A 43 4.30 -8.39 -14.85
N GLU A 44 4.42 -7.26 -15.57
CA GLU A 44 4.57 -7.24 -17.03
C GLU A 44 5.86 -7.92 -17.51
N ALA A 45 6.94 -7.80 -16.74
CA ALA A 45 8.20 -8.49 -16.99
C ALA A 45 8.18 -9.98 -16.55
N GLY A 46 7.06 -10.50 -16.03
CA GLY A 46 6.96 -11.86 -15.49
C GLY A 46 7.76 -12.09 -14.20
N VAL A 47 8.17 -11.02 -13.52
CA VAL A 47 8.94 -11.05 -12.28
C VAL A 47 8.00 -10.90 -11.08
N PRO A 48 7.98 -11.84 -10.12
CA PRO A 48 7.18 -11.69 -8.92
C PRO A 48 7.65 -10.49 -8.08
N ALA A 49 6.70 -9.81 -7.43
CA ALA A 49 6.97 -8.63 -6.62
C ALA A 49 6.40 -8.73 -5.20
N ALA A 50 7.07 -8.09 -4.25
CA ALA A 50 6.56 -7.74 -2.93
C ALA A 50 6.40 -6.24 -2.80
N VAL A 51 5.56 -5.82 -1.86
CA VAL A 51 5.54 -4.46 -1.34
C VAL A 51 6.13 -4.46 0.07
N LEU A 52 7.05 -3.54 0.35
CA LEU A 52 7.56 -3.26 1.69
C LEU A 52 6.79 -2.09 2.29
N TRP A 53 5.77 -2.39 3.08
CA TRP A 53 4.99 -1.41 3.82
C TRP A 53 5.82 -0.82 4.97
N VAL A 54 6.17 0.46 4.83
CA VAL A 54 7.07 1.19 5.75
C VAL A 54 6.35 1.95 6.87
N GLN A 55 5.01 1.86 6.95
CA GLN A 55 4.20 2.48 7.99
C GLN A 55 3.63 1.41 8.95
N SER A 56 2.92 1.82 9.99
CA SER A 56 2.31 0.89 10.95
C SER A 56 1.19 0.04 10.33
N CYS A 57 0.87 -1.08 10.96
CA CYS A 57 -0.27 -1.92 10.58
C CYS A 57 -1.60 -1.19 10.77
N ALA A 58 -1.70 -0.31 11.77
CA ALA A 58 -2.86 0.57 11.96
C ALA A 58 -3.14 1.42 10.71
N VAL A 59 -2.09 2.02 10.16
CA VAL A 59 -2.19 2.87 8.97
C VAL A 59 -2.48 2.04 7.71
N LEU A 60 -1.89 0.85 7.60
CA LEU A 60 -2.23 -0.11 6.54
C LEU A 60 -3.74 -0.45 6.56
N SER A 61 -4.29 -0.75 7.74
CA SER A 61 -5.70 -1.07 7.92
C SER A 61 -6.60 0.10 7.53
N LEU A 62 -6.28 1.32 7.98
CA LEU A 62 -7.01 2.53 7.60
C LEU A 62 -7.08 2.71 6.08
N TYR A 63 -5.93 2.67 5.39
CA TYR A 63 -5.92 2.87 3.93
C TYR A 63 -6.58 1.73 3.18
N TYR A 64 -6.41 0.48 3.63
CA TYR A 64 -7.06 -0.67 3.02
C TYR A 64 -8.60 -0.53 3.08
N HIS A 65 -9.15 -0.26 4.26
CA HIS A 65 -10.59 -0.12 4.43
C HIS A 65 -11.12 1.10 3.67
N TYR A 66 -10.40 2.22 3.69
CA TYR A 66 -10.77 3.41 2.93
C TYR A 66 -10.78 3.14 1.42
N ALA A 67 -9.68 2.64 0.86
CA ALA A 67 -9.52 2.43 -0.58
C ALA A 67 -10.49 1.37 -1.14
N ARG A 68 -10.98 0.46 -0.30
CA ARG A 68 -11.99 -0.55 -0.63
C ARG A 68 -13.43 -0.12 -0.33
N GLY A 69 -13.64 1.07 0.23
CA GLY A 69 -14.97 1.55 0.62
C GLY A 69 -15.62 0.72 1.74
N LEU A 70 -14.81 0.11 2.61
CA LEU A 70 -15.25 -0.74 3.72
C LEU A 70 -15.48 0.05 5.02
N VAL A 71 -15.13 1.34 5.02
CA VAL A 71 -15.35 2.25 6.13
C VAL A 71 -15.78 3.60 5.57
N GLU A 72 -16.78 4.21 6.19
CA GLU A 72 -17.16 5.59 5.92
C GLU A 72 -16.46 6.50 6.94
N PHE A 73 -15.82 7.55 6.45
CA PHE A 73 -15.24 8.56 7.33
C PHE A 73 -16.32 9.58 7.70
N PRO A 74 -16.47 9.92 8.98
CA PRO A 74 -17.42 10.92 9.41
C PRO A 74 -17.05 12.30 8.86
N PRO A 75 -17.99 13.26 8.90
CA PRO A 75 -17.71 14.67 8.61
C PRO A 75 -16.55 15.18 9.47
N GLU A 76 -15.70 16.02 8.87
CA GLU A 76 -14.48 16.50 9.53
C GLU A 76 -14.75 17.48 10.68
N ASP A 77 -15.92 18.13 10.67
CA ASP A 77 -16.39 19.05 11.70
C ASP A 77 -17.07 18.35 12.88
N ASP A 78 -17.31 17.04 12.78
CA ASP A 78 -17.83 16.21 13.87
C ASP A 78 -16.67 15.65 14.72
N THR A 79 -16.25 16.42 15.73
CA THR A 79 -15.14 16.06 16.63
C THR A 79 -15.48 14.91 17.60
N ASP A 80 -16.76 14.61 17.79
CA ASP A 80 -17.23 13.50 18.62
C ASP A 80 -17.35 12.20 17.84
N ALA A 81 -17.37 12.26 16.51
CA ALA A 81 -17.37 11.08 15.67
C ALA A 81 -16.14 10.20 15.87
N ARG A 82 -16.34 8.89 15.69
CA ARG A 82 -15.30 7.87 15.81
C ARG A 82 -15.30 6.96 14.59
N VAL A 83 -14.11 6.73 14.05
CA VAL A 83 -13.87 5.72 13.02
C VAL A 83 -13.55 4.41 13.72
N VAL A 84 -14.36 3.38 13.46
CA VAL A 84 -14.19 2.07 14.06
C VAL A 84 -13.69 1.10 13.00
N LEU A 85 -12.53 0.50 13.25
CA LEU A 85 -11.93 -0.50 12.38
C LEU A 85 -11.64 -1.79 13.15
N PRO A 86 -11.72 -2.96 12.50
CA PRO A 86 -11.33 -4.22 13.12
C PRO A 86 -9.90 -4.16 13.67
N GLY A 87 -9.73 -4.55 14.94
CA GLY A 87 -8.42 -4.64 15.60
C GLY A 87 -7.77 -3.31 15.99
N LEU A 88 -8.50 -2.19 15.86
CA LEU A 88 -8.05 -0.87 16.33
C LEU A 88 -9.02 -0.31 17.37
N PRO A 89 -8.53 0.48 18.35
CA PRO A 89 -9.42 1.27 19.19
C PRO A 89 -10.19 2.28 18.34
N PRO A 90 -11.37 2.76 18.79
CA PRO A 90 -12.09 3.82 18.09
C PRO A 90 -11.19 5.05 17.90
N LEU A 91 -11.03 5.47 16.65
CA LEU A 91 -10.17 6.57 16.26
C LEU A 91 -11.00 7.85 16.19
N SER A 92 -10.50 8.96 16.74
CA SER A 92 -11.08 10.28 16.49
C SER A 92 -10.77 10.72 15.06
N VAL A 93 -11.50 11.73 14.58
CA VAL A 93 -11.21 12.37 13.28
C VAL A 93 -9.76 12.86 13.20
N ALA A 94 -9.20 13.32 14.32
CA ALA A 94 -7.81 13.82 14.39
C ALA A 94 -6.75 12.71 14.26
N ASP A 95 -7.11 11.46 14.55
CA ASP A 95 -6.21 10.30 14.41
C ASP A 95 -6.13 9.79 12.96
N VAL A 96 -7.06 10.24 12.10
CA VAL A 96 -7.11 9.85 10.69
C VAL A 96 -6.09 10.68 9.88
N PRO A 97 -5.29 10.06 9.00
CA PRO A 97 -4.38 10.80 8.13
C PRO A 97 -5.11 11.85 7.31
N SER A 98 -4.64 13.10 7.38
CA SER A 98 -5.28 14.30 6.82
C SER A 98 -5.53 14.30 5.31
N PHE A 99 -5.02 13.29 4.61
CA PHE A 99 -5.21 13.12 3.17
C PHE A 99 -6.26 12.08 2.77
N LEU A 100 -6.94 11.44 3.73
CA LEU A 100 -8.10 10.58 3.47
C LEU A 100 -9.43 11.33 3.45
N PRO A 101 -9.68 12.33 4.32
CA PRO A 101 -10.95 13.03 4.32
C PRO A 101 -11.24 13.83 3.03
N PRO A 102 -12.52 14.13 2.71
CA PRO A 102 -12.89 14.87 1.50
C PRO A 102 -12.23 16.25 1.35
N SER A 103 -11.87 16.94 2.44
CA SER A 103 -11.20 18.24 2.38
C SER A 103 -9.73 18.18 1.95
N ASN A 104 -9.17 16.97 1.81
CA ASN A 104 -7.76 16.70 1.59
C ASN A 104 -7.08 17.67 0.60
N PRO A 105 -6.12 18.51 1.07
CA PRO A 105 -5.38 19.42 0.21
C PRO A 105 -4.22 18.72 -0.54
N TYR A 106 -3.88 17.48 -0.16
CA TYR A 106 -2.76 16.68 -0.63
C TYR A 106 -3.18 15.57 -1.60
N LYS A 107 -4.02 15.88 -2.60
CA LYS A 107 -4.53 14.90 -3.57
C LYS A 107 -3.44 14.03 -4.20
N MET A 108 -2.31 14.62 -4.56
CA MET A 108 -1.18 13.92 -5.17
C MET A 108 -0.54 12.87 -4.24
N ILE A 109 -0.49 13.14 -2.94
CA ILE A 109 0.03 12.20 -1.94
C ILE A 109 -0.99 11.09 -1.73
N ALA A 110 -2.28 11.44 -1.60
CA ALA A 110 -3.35 10.45 -1.51
C ALA A 110 -3.37 9.50 -2.71
N ASP A 111 -3.26 10.01 -3.94
CA ASP A 111 -3.24 9.20 -5.16
C ASP A 111 -2.06 8.22 -5.16
N ALA A 112 -0.87 8.65 -4.73
CA ALA A 112 0.31 7.79 -4.66
C ALA A 112 0.21 6.70 -3.59
N ILE A 113 -0.31 7.05 -2.41
CA ILE A 113 -0.44 6.13 -1.26
C ILE A 113 -1.58 5.13 -1.50
N LEU A 114 -2.75 5.63 -1.89
CA LEU A 114 -3.95 4.82 -2.10
C LEU A 114 -3.87 4.03 -3.40
N GLY A 115 -3.11 4.52 -4.39
CA GLY A 115 -2.87 3.83 -5.65
C GLY A 115 -2.36 2.40 -5.48
N GLN A 116 -1.55 2.14 -4.45
CA GLN A 116 -1.03 0.80 -4.14
C GLN A 116 -2.15 -0.20 -3.85
N PHE A 117 -3.24 0.21 -3.23
CA PHE A 117 -4.34 -0.70 -2.90
C PHE A 117 -5.17 -1.13 -4.12
N ARG A 118 -4.97 -0.49 -5.28
CA ARG A 118 -5.59 -0.89 -6.55
C ARG A 118 -4.93 -2.13 -7.16
N ASN A 119 -3.64 -2.33 -6.88
CA ASN A 119 -2.84 -3.41 -7.48
C ASN A 119 -2.07 -4.23 -6.43
N VAL A 120 -2.29 -4.00 -5.13
CA VAL A 120 -1.66 -4.78 -4.04
C VAL A 120 -1.90 -6.28 -4.19
N ASP A 121 -3.03 -6.68 -4.77
CA ASP A 121 -3.37 -8.09 -5.03
C ASP A 121 -2.45 -8.74 -6.07
N LYS A 122 -1.74 -7.95 -6.89
CA LYS A 122 -0.70 -8.44 -7.81
C LYS A 122 0.62 -8.70 -7.09
N ALA A 123 0.84 -8.08 -5.93
CA ALA A 123 2.02 -8.36 -5.12
C ALA A 123 1.89 -9.75 -4.51
N ALA A 124 2.90 -10.57 -4.73
CA ALA A 124 2.95 -11.90 -4.19
C ALA A 124 3.31 -11.91 -2.70
N TRP A 125 3.75 -10.78 -2.12
CA TRP A 125 4.03 -10.57 -0.69
C TRP A 125 3.80 -9.11 -0.26
N LEU A 126 3.29 -8.92 0.96
CA LEU A 126 3.29 -7.64 1.66
C LEU A 126 4.13 -7.79 2.92
N PHE A 127 5.32 -7.18 2.93
CA PHE A 127 6.16 -7.12 4.12
C PHE A 127 5.80 -5.87 4.89
N VAL A 128 5.41 -6.02 6.16
CA VAL A 128 5.08 -4.90 7.03
C VAL A 128 6.22 -4.66 7.99
N ASN A 129 6.76 -3.44 8.03
CA ASN A 129 7.83 -3.05 8.94
C ASN A 129 7.30 -2.81 10.36
N SER A 130 6.83 -3.88 11.00
CA SER A 130 6.31 -3.90 12.36
C SER A 130 6.55 -5.28 13.00
N PHE A 131 6.10 -5.49 14.23
CA PHE A 131 6.17 -6.76 14.92
C PHE A 131 4.88 -7.08 15.68
N THR A 132 4.60 -8.37 15.85
CA THR A 132 3.29 -8.86 16.28
C THR A 132 2.95 -8.43 17.71
N GLU A 133 3.95 -8.35 18.58
CA GLU A 133 3.77 -7.98 19.98
C GLU A 133 3.29 -6.53 20.15
N LEU A 134 3.56 -5.66 19.17
CA LEU A 134 3.12 -4.27 19.19
C LEU A 134 1.74 -4.08 18.56
N GLU A 135 1.45 -4.77 17.46
CA GLU A 135 0.27 -4.50 16.62
C GLU A 135 -0.61 -5.75 16.42
N ARG A 136 -0.67 -6.62 17.44
CA ARG A 136 -1.34 -7.92 17.39
C ARG A 136 -2.77 -7.87 16.86
N ASP A 137 -3.60 -7.00 17.45
CA ASP A 137 -5.04 -7.02 17.20
C ASP A 137 -5.37 -6.55 15.79
N VAL A 138 -4.70 -5.50 15.30
CA VAL A 138 -4.86 -5.04 13.91
C VAL A 138 -4.31 -6.06 12.92
N LEU A 139 -3.19 -6.73 13.22
CA LEU A 139 -2.66 -7.80 12.37
C LEU A 139 -3.62 -8.99 12.29
N ALA A 140 -4.25 -9.37 13.41
CA ALA A 140 -5.22 -10.45 13.46
C ALA A 140 -6.53 -10.09 12.72
N ALA A 141 -6.88 -8.80 12.70
CA ALA A 141 -8.12 -8.31 12.11
C ALA A 141 -7.99 -7.90 10.64
N LEU A 142 -6.78 -7.63 10.16
CA LEU A 142 -6.49 -7.42 8.74
C LEU A 142 -6.82 -8.72 7.98
N PRO A 143 -7.74 -8.68 7.00
CA PRO A 143 -8.21 -9.88 6.32
C PRO A 143 -7.06 -10.50 5.54
N GLY A 144 -6.42 -11.51 6.13
CA GLY A 144 -5.44 -12.39 5.48
C GLY A 144 -4.62 -11.71 4.38
N VAL A 145 -4.00 -10.56 4.65
CA VAL A 145 -3.04 -9.90 3.72
C VAL A 145 -1.71 -10.70 3.69
N THR A 146 -1.81 -11.99 3.99
CA THR A 146 -0.89 -13.03 3.59
C THR A 146 -1.29 -13.47 2.18
N PRO A 147 -0.46 -13.20 1.17
CA PRO A 147 -0.64 -13.81 -0.14
C PRO A 147 -0.78 -15.31 0.01
N ARG A 148 -1.73 -15.88 -0.74
CA ARG A 148 -1.94 -17.34 -0.76
C ARG A 148 -0.61 -18.02 -1.06
N ARG A 149 -0.17 -18.93 -0.18
CA ARG A 149 0.84 -19.94 -0.52
C ARG A 149 0.35 -20.62 -1.80
N ARG A 150 1.05 -20.44 -2.93
CA ARG A 150 0.89 -21.35 -4.05
C ARG A 150 1.43 -22.70 -3.57
N SER A 151 0.52 -23.67 -3.43
CA SER A 151 0.82 -25.10 -3.33
C SER A 151 1.44 -25.61 -4.62
#